data_AF-A0AAV5V5P6-F1
#
_entry.id   AF-A0AAV5V5P6-F1
#
_cell.length_a   1.000
_cell.length_b   1.000
_cell.length_c   1.000
_cell.angle_alpha   90.00
_cell.angle_beta   90.00
_cell.angle_gamma   90.00
#
_symmetry.space_group_name_H-M   'P 1'
#
loop_
_entity.id
_entity.type
_entity.pdbx_description
1 polymer ?
#
loop_
_entity_poly.entity_id
_entity_poly.type
_entity_poly.pdbx_seq_one_letter_code
_entity_poly.pdbx_strand_id
1 'polypeptide(L)'
;MGGYLSAPSLSRSQVEEMLQKLERTRIERELAVSEAIERRRRAYELSRDREAFNWLASGGGLTSLIATISSYHHKNLIHLLPIMPIATYIGYKAHFCYGNKQQQIAACTADLVKYDADLLSIAPIGVDDVKRRMKELELIRTEMD
;
A
#
# COMPACT_ATOMS: atom_id res chain seq x y z
N MET A 1 -56.96 10.52 -0.93
CA MET A 1 -56.67 11.18 0.36
C MET A 1 -55.17 11.37 0.46
N GLY A 2 -54.67 12.56 0.12
CA GLY A 2 -53.25 12.89 0.14
C GLY A 2 -52.86 13.43 1.52
N GLY A 3 -52.01 12.70 2.23
CA GLY A 3 -51.43 13.15 3.48
C GLY A 3 -50.33 14.15 3.21
N TYR A 4 -50.58 15.42 3.55
CA TYR A 4 -49.55 16.44 3.68
C TYR A 4 -48.66 16.01 4.84
N LEU A 5 -47.46 15.50 4.53
CA LEU A 5 -46.41 15.32 5.52
C LEU A 5 -45.97 16.72 5.94
N SER A 6 -46.51 17.21 7.05
CA SER A 6 -46.04 18.42 7.73
C SER A 6 -44.56 18.24 8.05
N ALA A 7 -43.69 18.91 7.29
CA ALA A 7 -42.28 19.00 7.62
C ALA A 7 -42.17 19.73 8.97
N PRO A 8 -41.51 19.14 9.99
CA PRO A 8 -41.21 19.87 11.21
C PRO A 8 -40.35 21.08 10.83
N SER A 9 -40.68 22.26 11.34
CA SER A 9 -39.86 23.47 11.21
C SER A 9 -38.56 23.26 12.00
N LEU A 10 -37.60 22.54 11.41
CA LEU A 10 -36.30 22.28 11.98
C LEU A 10 -35.61 23.63 12.23
N SER A 11 -35.09 23.85 13.44
CA SER A 11 -34.26 25.03 13.67
C SER A 11 -33.01 24.93 12.82
N ARG A 12 -32.49 26.07 12.36
CA ARG A 12 -31.25 26.12 11.54
C ARG A 12 -30.09 25.36 12.18
N SER A 13 -29.99 25.42 13.51
CA SER A 13 -29.02 24.66 14.31
C SER A 13 -29.20 23.14 14.23
N GLN A 14 -30.44 22.64 14.19
CA GLN A 14 -30.71 21.20 14.04
C GLN A 14 -30.34 20.70 12.64
N VAL A 15 -30.53 21.53 11.61
CA VAL A 15 -30.12 21.20 10.23
C VAL A 15 -28.59 21.11 10.13
N GLU A 16 -27.88 22.07 10.71
CA GLU A 16 -26.40 22.08 10.73
C GLU A 16 -25.85 20.86 11.47
N GLU A 17 -26.41 20.49 12.62
CA GLU A 17 -26.01 19.29 13.36
C GLU A 17 -26.30 18.00 12.57
N MET A 18 -27.44 17.92 11.88
CA MET A 18 -27.76 16.78 11.02
C MET A 18 -26.80 16.67 9.83
N LEU A 19 -26.46 17.79 9.20
CA LEU A 19 -25.49 17.83 8.10
C LEU A 19 -24.09 17.38 8.56
N GLN A 20 -23.61 17.89 9.70
CA GLN A 20 -22.33 17.47 10.27
C GLN A 20 -22.30 15.97 10.60
N LYS A 21 -23.39 15.43 11.17
CA LYS A 21 -23.51 13.99 11.43
C LYS A 21 -23.47 13.17 10.14
N LEU A 22 -24.14 13.63 9.09
CA LEU A 22 -24.13 12.96 7.79
C LEU A 22 -22.74 12.98 7.14
N GLU A 23 -22.06 14.12 7.15
CA GLU A 23 -20.70 14.27 6.63
C GLU A 23 -19.72 13.37 7.38
N ARG A 24 -19.77 13.38 8.71
CA ARG A 24 -18.94 12.50 9.55
C ARG A 24 -19.17 11.03 9.23
N THR A 25 -20.44 10.61 9.16
CA THR A 25 -20.80 9.22 8.84
C THR A 25 -20.31 8.83 7.44
N ARG A 26 -20.37 9.76 6.47
CA ARG A 26 -19.87 9.54 5.12
C ARG A 26 -18.35 9.34 5.13
N ILE A 27 -17.61 10.23 5.79
CA ILE A 27 -16.14 10.15 5.88
C ILE A 27 -15.71 8.85 6.57
N GLU A 28 -16.35 8.46 7.67
CA GLU A 28 -16.06 7.22 8.40
C GLU A 28 -16.27 5.99 7.51
N ARG A 29 -17.31 5.98 6.67
CA ARG A 29 -17.57 4.90 5.70
C ARG A 29 -16.54 4.86 4.59
N GLU A 30 -16.20 6.02 4.01
CA GLU A 30 -15.18 6.10 2.96
C GLU A 30 -13.82 5.61 3.46
N LEU A 31 -13.45 5.99 4.68
CA LEU A 31 -12.21 5.53 5.34
C LEU A 31 -12.24 4.02 5.62
N ALA A 32 -13.36 3.48 6.10
CA ALA A 32 -13.48 2.05 6.35
C ALA A 32 -13.35 1.24 5.04
N VAL A 33 -13.91 1.74 3.94
CA VAL A 33 -13.81 1.11 2.62
C VAL A 33 -12.38 1.18 2.09
N SER A 34 -11.70 2.33 2.18
CA SER A 34 -10.33 2.46 1.70
C SER A 34 -9.39 1.50 2.45
N GLU A 35 -9.52 1.43 3.77
CA GLU A 35 -8.71 0.55 4.60
C GLU A 35 -8.99 -0.94 4.31
N ALA A 36 -10.25 -1.29 4.03
CA ALA A 36 -10.61 -2.65 3.62
C ALA A 36 -9.99 -3.03 2.26
N ILE A 37 -10.00 -2.11 1.30
CA ILE A 37 -9.38 -2.31 -0.02
C ILE A 37 -7.87 -2.46 0.12
N GLU A 38 -7.22 -1.62 0.93
CA GLU A 38 -5.77 -1.68 1.17
C GLU A 38 -5.35 -2.99 1.84
N ARG A 39 -6.12 -3.49 2.81
CA ARG A 39 -5.86 -4.79 3.43
C ARG A 39 -5.98 -5.93 2.42
N ARG A 40 -7.02 -5.90 1.57
CA ARG A 40 -7.20 -6.90 0.50
C ARG A 40 -6.07 -6.85 -0.52
N ARG A 41 -5.64 -5.66 -0.93
CA ARG A 41 -4.52 -5.48 -1.85
C ARG A 41 -3.23 -6.08 -1.29
N ARG A 42 -2.90 -5.78 -0.03
CA ARG A 42 -1.72 -6.36 0.64
C ARG A 42 -1.78 -7.89 0.73
N ALA A 43 -2.94 -8.44 1.08
CA ALA A 43 -3.15 -9.87 1.12
C ALA A 43 -2.98 -10.52 -0.27
N TYR A 44 -3.52 -9.88 -1.31
CA TYR A 44 -3.38 -10.32 -2.70
C TYR A 44 -1.92 -10.32 -3.15
N GLU A 45 -1.19 -9.22 -2.91
CA GLU A 45 0.23 -9.11 -3.25
C GLU A 45 1.06 -10.20 -2.56
N LEU A 46 0.80 -10.48 -1.27
CA LEU A 46 1.45 -11.57 -0.54
C LEU A 46 1.11 -12.95 -1.14
N SER A 47 -0.15 -13.21 -1.48
CA SER A 47 -0.53 -14.48 -2.12
C SER A 47 0.12 -14.66 -3.49
N ARG A 48 0.20 -13.59 -4.28
CA ARG A 48 0.84 -13.59 -5.59
C ARG A 48 2.33 -13.91 -5.48
N ASP A 49 3.00 -13.30 -4.50
CA ASP A 49 4.42 -13.54 -4.28
C ASP A 49 4.71 -14.97 -3.78
N ARG A 50 3.81 -15.56 -2.98
CA ARG A 50 3.87 -16.98 -2.57
C ARG A 50 3.69 -17.93 -3.74
N GLU A 51 2.74 -17.65 -4.63
CA GLU A 51 2.54 -18.45 -5.83
C GLU A 51 3.79 -18.37 -6.73
N ALA A 52 4.31 -17.16 -6.98
CA ALA A 52 5.54 -16.98 -7.75
C ALA A 52 6.74 -17.70 -7.09
N PHE A 53 6.82 -17.69 -5.76
CA PHE A 53 7.84 -18.45 -5.02
C PHE A 53 7.72 -19.96 -5.23
N ASN A 54 6.51 -20.52 -5.25
CA ASN A 54 6.31 -21.95 -5.49
C ASN A 54 6.88 -22.40 -6.86
N TRP A 55 6.63 -21.59 -7.90
CA TRP A 55 7.19 -21.81 -9.23
C TRP A 55 8.71 -21.61 -9.28
N LEU A 56 9.21 -20.59 -8.59
CA LEU A 56 10.65 -20.33 -8.52
C LEU A 56 11.40 -21.43 -7.75
N ALA A 57 10.84 -21.91 -6.63
CA ALA A 57 11.43 -22.94 -5.79
C ALA A 57 11.48 -24.29 -6.52
N SER A 58 10.40 -24.66 -7.22
CA SER A 58 10.37 -25.88 -8.02
C SER A 58 11.34 -25.83 -9.21
N GLY A 59 11.35 -24.73 -9.98
CA GLY A 59 12.26 -24.57 -11.11
C GLY A 59 13.74 -24.46 -10.70
N GLY A 60 14.03 -23.67 -9.67
CA GLY A 60 15.38 -23.54 -9.13
C GLY A 60 15.87 -24.81 -8.43
N GLY A 61 14.97 -25.54 -7.75
CA GLY A 61 15.25 -26.85 -7.18
C GLY A 61 15.62 -27.89 -8.25
N LEU A 62 14.83 -27.97 -9.34
CA LEU A 62 15.13 -28.85 -10.46
C LEU A 62 16.47 -28.50 -11.11
N THR A 63 16.74 -27.21 -11.34
CA THR A 63 18.01 -26.74 -11.92
C THR A 63 19.19 -27.08 -11.02
N SER A 64 19.05 -26.91 -9.70
CA SER A 64 20.06 -27.27 -8.70
C SER A 64 20.34 -28.79 -8.69
N LEU A 65 19.30 -29.62 -8.81
CA LEU A 65 19.46 -31.08 -8.91
C LEU A 65 20.22 -31.47 -10.19
N ILE A 66 19.85 -30.91 -11.34
CA ILE A 66 20.54 -31.18 -12.61
C ILE A 66 22.01 -30.73 -12.54
N ALA A 67 22.28 -29.55 -11.98
CA ALA A 67 23.63 -29.03 -11.79
C ALA A 67 24.47 -29.94 -10.87
N THR A 68 23.87 -30.46 -9.80
CA THR A 68 24.53 -31.39 -8.87
C THR A 68 24.85 -32.72 -9.54
N ILE A 69 23.90 -33.28 -10.31
CA ILE A 69 24.09 -34.52 -11.08
C ILE A 69 25.19 -34.31 -12.13
N SER A 70 25.17 -33.18 -12.84
CA SER A 70 26.19 -32.82 -13.82
C SER A 70 27.58 -32.69 -13.17
N SER A 71 27.67 -32.05 -12.01
CA SER A 71 28.92 -31.92 -11.25
C SER A 71 29.47 -33.29 -10.82
N TYR A 72 28.60 -34.22 -10.40
CA TYR A 72 28.98 -35.56 -10.00
C TYR A 72 29.48 -36.39 -11.19
N HIS A 73 28.75 -36.35 -12.32
CA HIS A 73 29.11 -37.08 -13.52
C HIS A 73 30.44 -36.60 -14.13
N HIS A 74 30.64 -35.29 -14.24
CA HIS A 74 31.85 -34.71 -14.83
C HIS A 74 33.00 -34.51 -13.84
N LYS A 75 32.80 -34.85 -12.55
CA LYS A 75 33.76 -34.65 -11.44
C LYS A 75 34.32 -33.22 -11.39
N ASN A 76 33.53 -32.23 -11.82
CA ASN A 76 33.95 -30.84 -11.94
C ASN A 76 32.99 -29.93 -11.18
N LEU A 77 33.51 -29.33 -10.10
CA LEU A 77 32.81 -28.44 -9.17
C LEU A 77 32.31 -27.14 -9.80
N ILE A 78 32.82 -26.75 -10.98
CA ILE A 78 32.38 -25.53 -11.68
C ILE A 78 30.88 -25.59 -12.01
N HIS A 79 30.31 -26.78 -12.22
CA HIS A 79 28.88 -26.96 -12.47
C HIS A 79 28.01 -26.62 -11.25
N LEU A 80 28.59 -26.49 -10.06
CA LEU A 80 27.90 -26.09 -8.83
C LEU A 80 27.77 -24.57 -8.68
N LEU A 81 28.54 -23.80 -9.45
CA LEU A 81 28.56 -22.33 -9.39
C LEU A 81 27.16 -21.68 -9.51
N PRO A 82 26.24 -22.11 -10.40
CA PRO A 82 24.90 -21.52 -10.47
C PRO A 82 24.01 -21.83 -9.26
N ILE A 83 24.34 -22.83 -8.43
CA ILE A 83 23.52 -23.20 -7.27
C ILE A 83 23.55 -22.09 -6.22
N MET A 84 24.70 -21.43 -6.03
CA MET A 84 24.86 -20.36 -5.05
C MET A 84 23.87 -19.19 -5.25
N PRO A 85 23.83 -18.50 -6.41
CA PRO A 85 22.89 -17.41 -6.62
C PRO A 85 21.43 -17.86 -6.57
N ILE A 86 21.12 -19.07 -7.06
CA ILE A 86 19.77 -19.65 -7.00
C ILE A 86 19.34 -19.85 -5.54
N ALA A 87 20.19 -20.48 -4.73
CA ALA A 87 19.92 -20.74 -3.32
C ALA A 87 19.77 -19.44 -2.51
N THR A 88 20.65 -18.45 -2.74
CA THR A 88 20.54 -17.13 -2.08
C THR A 88 19.24 -16.43 -2.44
N TYR A 89 18.84 -16.43 -3.72
CA TYR A 89 17.62 -15.77 -4.17
C TYR A 89 16.35 -16.44 -3.64
N ILE A 90 16.29 -17.78 -3.70
CA ILE A 90 15.17 -18.56 -3.14
C ILE A 90 15.10 -18.36 -1.63
N GLY A 91 16.22 -18.41 -0.91
CA GLY A 91 16.27 -18.16 0.53
C GLY A 91 15.75 -16.78 0.91
N TYR A 92 16.16 -15.74 0.17
CA TYR A 92 15.63 -14.38 0.37
C TYR A 92 14.12 -14.32 0.15
N LYS A 93 13.63 -14.88 -0.97
CA LYS A 93 12.19 -14.90 -1.30
C LYS A 93 11.38 -15.71 -0.28
N ALA A 94 11.90 -16.82 0.22
CA ALA A 94 11.27 -17.63 1.26
C ALA A 94 11.10 -16.82 2.56
N HIS A 95 12.17 -16.17 3.02
CA HIS A 95 12.12 -15.32 4.21
C HIS A 95 11.20 -14.11 4.01
N PHE A 96 11.09 -13.57 2.80
CA PHE A 96 10.16 -12.49 2.49
C PHE A 96 8.69 -12.93 2.50
N CYS A 97 8.36 -14.11 1.96
CA CYS A 97 6.97 -14.58 1.81
C CYS A 97 6.39 -15.24 3.08
N TYR A 98 7.25 -15.88 3.89
CA TYR A 98 6.86 -16.65 5.07
C TYR A 98 7.44 -16.12 6.38
N GLY A 99 8.47 -15.27 6.33
CA GLY A 99 9.05 -14.67 7.52
C GLY A 99 8.28 -13.43 8.01
N ASN A 100 8.89 -12.74 8.98
CA ASN A 100 8.33 -11.55 9.62
C ASN A 100 8.82 -10.24 8.97
N LYS A 101 9.46 -10.28 7.81
CA LYS A 101 10.08 -9.10 7.18
C LYS A 101 9.09 -7.97 6.92
N GLN A 102 7.86 -8.29 6.51
CA GLN A 102 6.80 -7.28 6.32
C GLN A 102 6.39 -6.62 7.64
N GLN A 103 6.30 -7.37 8.73
CA GLN A 103 5.97 -6.83 10.05
C GLN A 103 7.10 -5.94 10.58
N GLN A 104 8.36 -6.34 10.39
CA GLN A 104 9.52 -5.52 10.74
C GLN A 104 9.56 -4.22 9.95
N ILE A 105 9.29 -4.27 8.64
CA ILE A 105 9.20 -3.05 7.81
C ILE A 105 8.08 -2.14 8.32
N ALA A 106 6.92 -2.69 8.66
CA ALA A 106 5.80 -1.91 9.21
C ALA A 106 6.15 -1.26 10.56
N ALA A 107 6.80 -2.01 11.46
CA ALA A 107 7.25 -1.50 12.76
C ALA A 107 8.30 -0.39 12.59
N CYS A 108 9.32 -0.64 11.77
CA CYS A 108 10.37 0.34 11.46
C CYS A 108 9.77 1.61 10.84
N THR A 109 8.84 1.47 9.90
CA THR A 109 8.14 2.63 9.30
C THR A 109 7.36 3.42 10.35
N ALA A 110 6.66 2.74 11.26
CA ALA A 110 5.93 3.39 12.35
C ALA A 110 6.87 4.14 13.30
N ASP A 111 8.07 3.62 13.54
CA ASP A 111 9.09 4.30 14.34
C ASP A 111 9.69 5.48 13.58
N LEU A 112 10.03 5.34 12.30
CA LEU A 112 10.51 6.46 11.47
C LEU A 112 9.52 7.63 11.45
N VAL A 113 8.22 7.36 11.31
CA VAL A 113 7.18 8.40 11.35
C VAL A 113 7.14 9.13 12.69
N LYS A 114 7.49 8.47 13.81
CA LYS A 114 7.53 9.11 15.13
C LYS A 114 8.78 9.96 15.34
N TYR A 115 9.94 9.49 14.89
CA TYR A 115 11.22 10.13 15.16
C TYR A 115 11.62 11.19 14.12
N ASP A 116 11.12 11.08 12.89
CA ASP A 116 11.56 11.89 11.75
C ASP A 116 10.36 12.44 10.94
N ALA A 117 9.30 12.81 11.66
CA ALA A 117 8.05 13.33 11.08
C ALA A 117 8.27 14.55 10.16
N ASP A 118 9.24 15.41 10.51
CA ASP A 118 9.56 16.61 9.74
C ASP A 118 10.22 16.27 8.39
N LEU A 119 11.05 15.22 8.34
CA LEU A 119 11.74 14.78 7.11
C LEU A 119 10.79 14.05 6.14
N LEU A 120 9.78 13.37 6.67
CA LEU A 120 8.77 12.61 5.91
C LEU A 120 7.54 13.44 5.54
N SER A 121 7.38 14.65 6.11
CA SER A 121 6.28 15.55 5.77
C SER A 121 6.49 16.21 4.41
N ILE A 122 6.21 15.48 3.34
CA ILE A 122 5.60 16.14 2.18
C ILE A 122 4.22 16.56 2.70
N ALA A 123 4.10 17.79 3.20
CA ALA A 123 2.85 18.30 3.72
C ALA A 123 1.74 18.02 2.69
N PRO A 124 0.66 17.30 3.05
CA PRO A 124 -0.45 17.13 2.15
C PRO A 124 -0.94 18.53 1.81
N ILE A 125 -1.05 18.84 0.50
CA ILE A 125 -1.45 20.17 0.02
C ILE A 125 -2.73 20.55 0.77
N GLY A 126 -2.60 21.53 1.65
CA GLY A 126 -3.72 21.98 2.46
C GLY A 126 -4.75 22.66 1.57
N VAL A 127 -5.99 22.70 2.02
CA VAL A 127 -7.03 23.51 1.37
C VAL A 127 -6.59 24.98 1.25
N ASP A 128 -5.79 25.47 2.21
CA ASP A 128 -5.17 26.79 2.15
C ASP A 128 -4.08 26.90 1.08
N ASP A 129 -3.31 25.86 0.82
CA ASP A 129 -2.34 25.81 -0.28
C ASP A 129 -3.04 25.83 -1.64
N VAL A 130 -4.15 25.09 -1.78
CA VAL A 130 -4.97 25.12 -3.00
C VAL A 130 -5.54 26.52 -3.21
N LYS A 131 -6.08 27.13 -2.15
CA LYS A 131 -6.70 28.46 -2.21
C LYS A 131 -5.69 29.56 -2.53
N ARG A 132 -4.46 29.43 -2.00
CA ARG A 132 -3.33 30.31 -2.32
C ARG A 132 -2.95 30.19 -3.80
N ARG A 133 -2.78 28.97 -4.31
CA ARG A 133 -2.44 28.75 -5.73
C ARG A 133 -3.54 29.19 -6.69
N MET A 134 -4.82 29.06 -6.30
CA MET A 134 -5.93 29.59 -7.10
C MET A 134 -5.83 31.11 -7.25
N LYS A 135 -5.53 31.85 -6.17
CA LYS A 135 -5.34 33.31 -6.23
C LYS A 135 -4.12 33.70 -7.07
N GLU A 136 -3.02 32.97 -6.96
CA GLU A 136 -1.81 33.22 -7.77
C GLU A 136 -2.11 33.05 -9.27
N LEU A 137 -2.88 32.03 -9.66
CA LEU A 137 -3.29 31.80 -11.04
C LEU A 137 -4.24 32.89 -11.57
N GLU A 138 -5.14 33.40 -10.73
CA GLU A 138 -6.01 34.53 -11.09
C GLU A 138 -5.21 35.81 -11.34
N LEU A 139 -4.20 36.10 -10.51
CA LEU A 139 -3.33 37.27 -10.69
C LEU A 139 -2.52 37.19 -11.98
N ILE A 140 -1.90 36.04 -12.27
CA ILE A 140 -1.13 35.82 -13.51
C ILE A 140 -2.03 35.98 -14.75
N ARG A 141 -3.26 35.48 -14.68
CA ARG A 141 -4.23 35.64 -15.78
C ARG A 141 -4.58 37.10 -16.02
N THR A 142 -4.68 37.90 -14.96
CA THR A 142 -5.03 39.32 -15.04
C THR A 142 -3.85 40.19 -15.52
N GLU A 143 -2.61 39.73 -15.34
CA GLU A 143 -1.40 40.41 -15.87
C GLU A 143 -1.12 40.09 -17.35
N MET A 144 -1.73 39.03 -17.90
CA MET A 144 -1.58 38.63 -19.30
C MET A 144 -2.64 39.24 -20.25
N ASP A 145 -3.71 39.80 -19.70
CA ASP A 145 -4.79 40.50 -20.43
C ASP A 145 -4.54 42.02 -20.45
#